data_AF-B0P639-F1
#
_entry.id   AF-B0P639-F1
#
_cell.length_a   1.000
_cell.length_b   1.000
_cell.length_c   1.000
_cell.angle_alpha   90.00
_cell.angle_beta   90.00
_cell.angle_gamma   90.00
#
_symmetry.space_group_name_H-M   'P 1'
#
loop_
_entity.id
_entity.type
_entity.pdbx_description
1 polymer ?
#
loop_
_entity_poly.entity_id
_entity_poly.type
_entity_poly.pdbx_seq_one_letter_code
_entity_poly.pdbx_strand_id
1 'polypeptide(L)'
;MYQDIEKEGIRRTIISFDPFLKRPDVIGLTDAQVGKKYELATQTVKAMRRHLDVPYDTIQKLCHLLECQPGDIMDATTVYTIPVKGE
;
A
#
# COMPACT_ATOMS: atom_id res chain seq x y z
N MET A 1 -12.74 -19.66 12.73
CA MET A 1 -12.48 -18.25 12.37
C MET A 1 -11.64 -18.13 11.10
N TYR A 2 -10.39 -18.62 11.04
CA TYR A 2 -9.59 -18.56 9.78
C TYR A 2 -10.11 -19.50 8.67
N GLN A 3 -10.55 -20.71 9.04
CA GLN A 3 -11.12 -21.67 8.08
C GLN A 3 -12.45 -21.21 7.46
N ASP A 4 -13.17 -20.30 8.12
CA ASP A 4 -14.44 -19.76 7.62
C ASP A 4 -14.19 -18.66 6.57
N ILE A 5 -13.10 -17.90 6.73
CA ILE A 5 -12.67 -16.86 5.78
C ILE A 5 -12.17 -17.49 4.47
N GLU A 6 -11.51 -18.65 4.53
CA GLU A 6 -11.08 -19.37 3.32
C GLU A 6 -12.24 -20.00 2.54
N LYS A 7 -13.33 -20.36 3.23
CA LYS A 7 -14.53 -20.94 2.59
C LYS A 7 -15.48 -19.89 2.00
N GLU A 8 -15.66 -18.76 2.68
CA GLU A 8 -16.68 -17.74 2.33
C GLU A 8 -16.06 -16.42 1.79
N GLY A 9 -14.75 -16.27 1.88
CA GLY A 9 -14.04 -15.05 1.46
C GLY A 9 -13.79 -15.00 -0.04
N ILE A 10 -13.86 -13.79 -0.61
CA ILE A 10 -13.44 -13.55 -2.00
C ILE A 10 -11.93 -13.35 -2.00
N ARG A 11 -11.21 -14.26 -2.67
CA ARG A 11 -9.76 -14.14 -2.88
C ARG A 11 -9.49 -12.97 -3.83
N ARG A 12 -8.66 -12.01 -3.40
CA ARG A 12 -8.22 -10.86 -4.21
C ARG A 12 -6.72 -10.64 -4.05
N THR A 13 -6.08 -10.16 -5.11
CA THR A 13 -4.70 -9.66 -5.04
C THR A 13 -4.75 -8.15 -4.85
N ILE A 14 -4.03 -7.64 -3.87
CA ILE A 14 -3.87 -6.21 -3.63
C ILE A 14 -2.40 -5.82 -3.76
N ILE A 15 -2.16 -4.55 -4.10
CA ILE A 15 -0.81 -3.96 -4.05
C ILE A 15 -0.62 -3.33 -2.67
N SER A 16 0.39 -3.80 -1.96
CA SER A 16 0.80 -3.28 -0.66
C SER A 16 2.05 -2.43 -0.78
N PHE A 17 2.02 -1.22 -0.22
CA PHE A 17 3.19 -0.35 -0.08
C PHE A 17 3.88 -0.51 1.28
N ASP A 18 3.61 -1.61 1.99
CA ASP A 18 4.23 -1.94 3.26
C ASP A 18 5.76 -1.90 3.22
N PRO A 19 6.46 -2.42 2.19
CA PRO A 19 7.91 -2.34 2.11
C PRO A 19 8.41 -0.90 2.20
N PHE A 20 7.77 0.04 1.49
CA PHE A 20 8.06 1.46 1.59
C PHE A 20 7.73 2.06 2.97
N LEU A 21 6.53 1.77 3.49
CA LEU A 21 6.04 2.36 4.74
C LEU A 21 6.78 1.85 5.99
N LYS A 22 7.42 0.68 5.91
CA LYS A 22 8.23 0.08 6.98
C LYS A 22 9.71 0.48 6.92
N ARG A 23 10.15 1.24 5.92
CA ARG A 23 11.53 1.70 5.85
C ARG A 23 11.89 2.54 7.10
N PRO A 24 13.12 2.45 7.62
CA PRO A 24 13.56 3.21 8.80
C PRO A 24 13.37 4.72 8.67
N ASP A 25 13.37 5.22 7.43
CA ASP A 25 13.28 6.64 7.12
C ASP A 25 11.84 7.12 6.85
N VAL A 26 10.87 6.20 6.90
CA VAL A 26 9.42 6.46 6.72
C VAL A 26 8.62 6.09 7.97
N ILE A 27 9.06 5.06 8.70
CA ILE A 27 8.36 4.55 9.88
C ILE A 27 8.19 5.65 10.94
N GLY A 28 6.98 5.75 11.49
CA GLY A 28 6.63 6.77 12.49
C GLY A 28 6.31 8.16 11.91
N LEU A 29 6.50 8.41 10.61
CA LEU A 29 6.09 9.65 9.98
C LEU A 29 4.58 9.67 9.70
N THR A 30 3.96 10.84 9.88
CA THR A 30 2.58 11.12 9.45
C THR A 30 2.47 11.21 7.92
N ASP A 31 1.28 11.06 7.38
CA ASP A 31 1.03 11.14 5.93
C ASP A 31 1.53 12.46 5.32
N ALA A 32 1.37 13.57 6.05
CA ALA A 32 1.84 14.87 5.61
C ALA A 32 3.38 14.98 5.62
N GLN A 33 4.05 14.36 6.60
CA GLN A 33 5.52 14.34 6.65
C GLN A 33 6.12 13.50 5.54
N VAL A 34 5.54 12.31 5.28
CA VAL A 34 5.93 11.48 4.13
C VAL A 34 5.67 12.22 2.83
N GLY A 35 4.50 12.84 2.68
CA GLY A 35 4.15 13.64 1.52
C GLY A 35 5.15 14.76 1.25
N LYS A 36 5.53 15.51 2.29
CA LYS A 36 6.55 16.55 2.19
C LYS A 36 7.93 15.99 1.83
N LYS A 37 8.31 14.84 2.38
CA LYS A 37 9.64 14.25 2.19
C LYS A 37 9.85 13.69 0.78
N TYR A 38 8.81 13.10 0.18
CA TYR A 38 8.90 12.47 -1.15
C TYR A 38 8.10 13.21 -2.23
N GLU A 39 7.73 14.47 -1.97
CA GLU A 39 6.95 15.32 -2.87
C GLU A 39 5.64 14.67 -3.34
N LEU A 40 4.98 13.95 -2.43
CA LEU A 40 3.68 13.31 -2.68
C LEU A 40 2.54 14.12 -2.08
N ALA A 41 1.38 14.07 -2.73
CA ALA A 41 0.16 14.54 -2.11
C ALA A 41 -0.17 13.66 -0.89
N THR A 42 -0.62 14.28 0.21
CA THR A 42 -1.05 13.56 1.42
C THR A 42 -2.11 12.48 1.12
N GLN A 43 -3.00 12.75 0.18
CA GLN A 43 -4.02 11.77 -0.26
C GLN A 43 -3.40 10.54 -0.91
N THR A 44 -2.29 10.70 -1.63
CA THR A 44 -1.55 9.58 -2.24
C THR A 44 -0.91 8.69 -1.17
N VAL A 45 -0.29 9.29 -0.15
CA VAL A 45 0.26 8.53 0.99
C VAL A 45 -0.85 7.79 1.74
N LYS A 46 -2.00 8.45 1.91
CA LYS A 46 -3.18 7.83 2.51
C LYS A 46 -3.74 6.68 1.67
N ALA A 47 -3.70 6.78 0.34
CA ALA A 47 -4.07 5.70 -0.57
C ALA A 47 -3.11 4.51 -0.44
N MET A 48 -1.80 4.75 -0.38
CA MET A 48 -0.78 3.72 -0.14
C MET A 48 -1.06 2.95 1.16
N ARG A 49 -1.32 3.65 2.28
CA ARG A 49 -1.64 3.03 3.57
C ARG A 49 -2.96 2.25 3.58
N ARG A 50 -3.86 2.56 2.66
CA ARG A 50 -5.18 1.93 2.54
C ARG A 50 -5.22 0.84 1.47
N HIS A 51 -4.08 0.50 0.87
CA HIS A 51 -3.98 -0.45 -0.24
C HIS A 51 -4.92 -0.11 -1.41
N LEU A 52 -5.08 1.19 -1.67
CA LEU A 52 -5.85 1.70 -2.81
C LEU A 52 -4.93 1.87 -4.03
N ASP A 53 -5.54 2.07 -5.19
CA ASP A 53 -4.79 2.31 -6.43
C ASP A 53 -3.95 3.59 -6.33
N VAL A 54 -2.68 3.43 -6.66
CA VAL A 54 -1.69 4.51 -6.73
C VAL A 54 -1.23 4.64 -8.18
N PRO A 55 -1.23 5.85 -8.77
CA PRO A 55 -0.80 6.04 -10.16
C PRO A 55 0.63 5.56 -10.40
N TYR A 56 0.87 4.95 -11.55
CA TYR A 56 2.20 4.45 -11.94
C TYR A 56 3.28 5.54 -11.90
N ASP A 57 2.97 6.76 -12.35
CA ASP A 57 3.90 7.90 -12.31
C ASP A 57 4.39 8.23 -10.89
N THR A 58 3.54 7.99 -9.88
CA THR A 58 3.91 8.19 -8.47
C THR A 58 4.95 7.15 -8.05
N ILE A 59 4.74 5.89 -8.43
CA ILE A 59 5.65 4.78 -8.16
C ILE A 59 7.00 5.05 -8.83
N GLN A 60 7.00 5.48 -10.10
CA GLN A 60 8.23 5.83 -10.81
C GLN A 60 9.01 6.95 -10.15
N LYS A 61 8.34 8.04 -9.74
CA LYS A 61 8.98 9.15 -9.03
C LYS A 61 9.60 8.69 -7.72
N LEU A 62 8.87 7.88 -6.95
CA LEU A 62 9.37 7.32 -5.69
C LEU A 62 10.61 6.46 -5.91
N CYS A 63 10.57 5.58 -6.90
CA CYS A 63 11.70 4.72 -7.26
C CYS A 63 12.93 5.52 -7.69
N HIS A 64 12.73 6.60 -8.44
CA HIS A 64 13.80 7.49 -8.86
C HIS A 64 14.46 8.20 -7.68
N LEU A 65 13.67 8.73 -6.74
CA LEU A 65 14.18 9.41 -5.53
C LEU A 65 14.90 8.45 -4.57
N LEU A 66 14.47 7.20 -4.52
CA LEU A 66 14.99 6.18 -3.61
C LEU A 66 16.07 5.30 -4.24
N GLU A 67 16.41 5.52 -5.51
CA GLU A 67 17.31 4.69 -6.31
C GLU A 67 16.96 3.18 -6.21
N CYS A 68 15.68 2.85 -6.35
CA CYS A 68 15.17 1.49 -6.16
C CYS A 68 14.31 1.00 -7.32
N GLN A 69 13.99 -0.30 -7.33
CA GLN A 69 13.02 -0.92 -8.23
C GLN A 69 11.63 -0.91 -7.58
N PRO A 70 10.53 -0.93 -8.36
CA PRO A 70 9.18 -0.99 -7.81
C PRO A 70 8.97 -2.12 -6.80
N GLY A 71 9.57 -3.29 -7.04
CA GLY A 71 9.50 -4.43 -6.11
C GLY A 71 10.16 -4.20 -4.75
N ASP A 72 11.00 -3.17 -4.60
CA ASP A 72 11.61 -2.82 -3.31
C ASP A 72 10.67 -1.98 -2.43
N ILE A 73 9.67 -1.35 -3.03
CA ILE A 73 8.73 -0.42 -2.34
C ILE A 73 7.30 -0.95 -2.28
N MET A 74 6.97 -1.96 -3.09
CA MET A 74 5.64 -2.56 -3.14
C MET A 74 5.68 -4.08 -3.30
N ASP A 75 4.65 -4.74 -2.78
CA ASP A 75 4.45 -6.19 -2.89
C ASP A 75 3.01 -6.51 -3.31
N ALA A 76 2.82 -7.60 -4.05
CA ALA A 76 1.51 -8.09 -4.47
C ALA A 76 1.05 -9.20 -3.51
N THR A 77 0.17 -8.86 -2.57
CA THR A 77 -0.30 -9.80 -1.55
C THR A 77 -1.69 -10.33 -1.87
N THR A 78 -1.89 -11.64 -1.70
CA THR A 78 -3.22 -12.25 -1.74
C THR A 78 -3.92 -12.04 -0.40
N VAL A 79 -5.12 -11.47 -0.44
CA VAL A 79 -6.00 -11.30 0.72
C VAL A 79 -7.35 -11.97 0.48
N TYR A 80 -7.99 -12.39 1.56
CA TYR A 80 -9.37 -12.88 1.54
C TYR A 80 -10.26 -11.78 2.10
N THR A 81 -11.12 -11.20 1.27
CA THR A 81 -12.07 -10.19 1.72
C THR A 81 -13.34 -10.88 2.18
N ILE A 82 -13.74 -10.62 3.43
CA ILE A 82 -15.03 -11.06 3.95
C ILE A 82 -16.10 -10.16 3.34
N PRO A 83 -17.07 -10.70 2.58
CA PRO A 83 -18.17 -9.89 2.08
C PRO A 83 -18.95 -9.32 3.26
N VAL A 84 -19.30 -8.03 3.19
CA VAL A 84 -20.22 -7.43 4.16
C VAL A 84 -21.55 -8.16 3.99
N LYS A 85 -22.04 -8.81 5.06
CA LYS A 85 -23.38 -9.42 5.05
C LYS A 85 -24.36 -8.31 4.61
N GLY A 86 -25.05 -8.56 3.50
CA GLY A 86 -25.75 -7.54 2.71
C GLY A 86 -26.68 -6.63 3.51
N GLU A 87 -26.80 -5.40 3.01
CA GLU A 87 -28.02 -4.58 3.15
C GLU A 87 -29.23 -5.28 2.54
#